data_AF-A0A519FRZ9-F1
#
_entry.id   AF-A0A519FRZ9-F1
#
_cell.length_a   1.000
_cell.length_b   1.000
_cell.length_c   1.000
_cell.angle_alpha   90.00
_cell.angle_beta   90.00
_cell.angle_gamma   90.00
#
_symmetry.space_group_name_H-M   'P 1'
#
loop_
_entity.id
_entity.type
_entity.pdbx_description
1 polymer ?
#
loop_
_entity_poly.entity_id
_entity_poly.type
_entity_poly.pdbx_seq_one_letter_code
_entity_poly.pdbx_strand_id
1 'polypeptide(L)'
;MAATESAASAAPGEAGGNGLLWVLLAVAAAFALLRPRAPMDYLRLVDWQTVGALAGLLAITQGVEKSGMLQSTAQRLLARTTHLRGLALLLVAAAALLSALVTNDVSLFLLVPLTRVLATQAHLPLARLVVLEALAVNAGSALTPIGNPQNLYLWHRSGESFFGFVGMMAPTVAIMLFWLFVAVWLLVPRTPIALKSASDAAPVQPRLLWLAGALFIAFVVALDRHWLLAGLGLVFGAFLLFYPRVLRGVDWALLAIIALMFVDLRQLAELPAIAAQLKQWPIAEGWRAYLAAIATSQVISNVPAAILLDGPVRDLPALAAGVSVGGFGCVLGSLANLIALRLARLPNGLREFHKLSIPFLIVCAASALLLRLG
;
A
#
# COMPACT_ATOMS: atom_id res chain seq x y z
N MET A 1 25.84 -51.40 3.71
CA MET A 1 25.07 -51.26 2.45
C MET A 1 23.70 -50.73 2.84
N ALA A 2 23.50 -49.42 3.03
CA ALA A 2 23.49 -48.33 2.06
C ALA A 2 22.26 -48.34 1.15
N ALA A 3 21.31 -47.44 1.43
CA ALA A 3 20.33 -46.76 0.56
C ALA A 3 19.26 -46.11 1.48
N THR A 4 19.50 -44.99 2.17
CA THR A 4 19.32 -43.59 1.69
C THR A 4 18.06 -43.35 0.84
N GLU A 5 16.91 -43.24 1.49
CA GLU A 5 15.78 -42.48 0.95
C GLU A 5 16.02 -40.98 1.17
N SER A 6 16.14 -40.28 0.04
CA SER A 6 16.26 -38.83 -0.07
C SER A 6 14.92 -38.18 0.29
N ALA A 7 14.78 -37.71 1.53
CA ALA A 7 13.77 -36.74 1.91
C ALA A 7 14.14 -35.40 1.27
N ALA A 8 13.55 -35.12 0.10
CA ALA A 8 13.64 -33.83 -0.56
C ALA A 8 13.01 -32.76 0.35
N SER A 9 13.85 -31.90 0.91
CA SER A 9 13.48 -30.72 1.66
C SER A 9 12.72 -29.75 0.76
N ALA A 10 11.40 -29.67 0.92
CA ALA A 10 10.62 -28.58 0.37
C ALA A 10 11.07 -27.28 1.05
N ALA A 11 11.63 -26.36 0.26
CA ALA A 11 12.09 -25.06 0.74
C ALA A 11 10.90 -24.21 1.24
N PRO A 12 10.89 -23.76 2.51
CA PRO A 12 9.82 -22.92 3.04
C PRO A 12 10.10 -21.45 2.67
N GLY A 13 9.65 -21.01 1.49
CA GLY A 13 9.97 -19.66 1.01
C GLY A 13 8.93 -18.90 0.18
N GLU A 14 7.97 -19.56 -0.48
CA GLU A 14 7.16 -18.91 -1.54
C GLU A 14 5.65 -18.78 -1.28
N ALA A 15 5.15 -19.23 -0.13
CA ALA A 15 3.71 -19.42 0.07
C ALA A 15 2.88 -18.13 0.30
N GLY A 16 3.49 -17.04 0.81
CA GLY A 16 2.72 -15.86 1.23
C GLY A 16 2.21 -14.97 0.09
N GLY A 17 2.96 -14.87 -1.02
CA GLY A 17 2.60 -14.01 -2.15
C GLY A 17 1.75 -14.72 -3.20
N ASN A 18 2.10 -15.96 -3.54
CA ASN A 18 1.45 -16.70 -4.62
C ASN A 18 0.02 -17.14 -4.23
N GLY A 19 -0.26 -17.36 -2.94
CA GLY A 19 -1.61 -17.74 -2.49
C GLY A 19 -2.69 -16.73 -2.89
N LEU A 20 -2.43 -15.43 -2.71
CA LEU A 20 -3.40 -14.40 -3.11
C LEU A 20 -3.58 -14.34 -4.63
N LEU A 21 -2.50 -14.48 -5.40
CA LEU A 21 -2.59 -14.54 -6.87
C LEU A 21 -3.50 -15.69 -7.29
N TRP A 22 -3.34 -16.88 -6.71
CA TRP A 22 -4.16 -18.05 -7.02
C TRP A 22 -5.62 -17.86 -6.63
N VAL A 23 -5.89 -17.24 -5.48
CA VAL A 23 -7.27 -16.92 -5.06
C VAL A 23 -7.91 -15.96 -6.06
N LEU A 24 -7.23 -14.88 -6.44
CA LEU A 24 -7.76 -13.93 -7.43
C LEU A 24 -7.94 -14.59 -8.80
N LEU A 25 -7.01 -15.43 -9.25
CA LEU A 25 -7.18 -16.20 -10.48
C LEU A 25 -8.40 -17.13 -10.42
N ALA A 26 -8.64 -17.79 -9.28
CA ALA A 26 -9.80 -18.64 -9.08
C ALA A 26 -11.12 -17.84 -9.09
N VAL A 27 -11.14 -16.66 -8.47
CA VAL A 27 -12.29 -15.75 -8.50
C VAL A 27 -12.55 -15.24 -9.91
N ALA A 28 -11.51 -14.79 -10.63
CA ALA A 28 -11.60 -14.37 -12.01
C ALA A 28 -12.15 -15.48 -12.91
N ALA A 29 -11.66 -16.72 -12.73
CA ALA A 29 -12.14 -17.89 -13.45
C ALA A 29 -13.60 -18.21 -13.13
N ALA A 30 -14.01 -18.13 -11.86
CA ALA A 30 -15.40 -18.32 -11.45
C ALA A 30 -16.32 -17.27 -12.10
N PHE A 31 -15.92 -16.00 -12.12
CA PHE A 31 -16.66 -14.96 -12.85
C PHE A 31 -16.71 -15.23 -14.36
N ALA A 32 -15.61 -15.68 -14.96
CA ALA A 32 -15.59 -16.01 -16.38
C ALA A 32 -16.54 -17.16 -16.74
N LEU A 33 -16.72 -18.13 -15.85
CA LEU A 33 -17.67 -19.24 -16.02
C LEU A 33 -19.13 -18.81 -15.78
N LEU A 34 -19.38 -18.02 -14.74
CA LEU A 34 -20.74 -17.63 -14.34
C LEU A 34 -21.30 -16.47 -15.18
N ARG A 35 -20.42 -15.58 -15.66
CA ARG A 35 -20.73 -14.34 -16.37
C ARG A 35 -19.75 -14.17 -17.54
N PRO A 36 -19.81 -15.02 -18.58
CA PRO A 36 -18.89 -14.95 -19.70
C PRO A 36 -18.98 -13.59 -20.40
N ARG A 37 -17.82 -12.99 -20.66
CA ARG A 37 -17.66 -11.75 -21.41
C ARG A 37 -16.68 -11.96 -22.56
N ALA A 38 -16.68 -11.04 -23.52
CA ALA A 38 -15.62 -11.05 -24.52
C ALA A 38 -14.26 -10.82 -23.84
N PRO A 39 -13.17 -11.47 -24.30
CA PRO A 39 -11.83 -11.31 -23.70
C PRO A 39 -11.39 -9.86 -23.55
N MET A 40 -11.75 -9.00 -24.52
CA MET A 40 -11.40 -7.58 -24.53
C MET A 40 -12.09 -6.78 -23.42
N ASP A 41 -13.28 -7.21 -22.98
CA ASP A 41 -14.02 -6.53 -21.93
C ASP A 41 -13.37 -6.73 -20.56
N TYR A 42 -12.71 -7.87 -20.32
CA TYR A 42 -11.92 -8.07 -19.10
C TYR A 42 -10.74 -7.09 -19.01
N LEU A 43 -10.07 -6.82 -20.14
CA LEU A 43 -8.97 -5.86 -20.18
C LEU A 43 -9.44 -4.43 -19.88
N ARG A 44 -10.70 -4.08 -20.17
CA ARG A 44 -11.28 -2.77 -19.83
C ARG A 44 -11.59 -2.62 -18.34
N LEU A 45 -11.67 -3.71 -17.59
CA LEU A 45 -11.86 -3.67 -16.13
C LEU A 45 -10.57 -3.30 -15.41
N VAL A 46 -9.41 -3.52 -16.02
CA VAL A 46 -8.13 -3.11 -15.44
C VAL A 46 -7.97 -1.60 -15.53
N ASP A 47 -7.64 -0.97 -14.41
CA ASP A 47 -7.14 0.41 -14.41
C ASP A 47 -5.68 0.43 -14.85
N TRP A 48 -5.47 0.52 -16.18
CA TRP A 48 -4.14 0.58 -16.77
C TRP A 48 -3.33 1.80 -16.35
N GLN A 49 -4.01 2.88 -15.94
CA GLN A 49 -3.32 4.07 -15.46
C GLN A 49 -2.64 3.80 -14.13
N THR A 50 -3.37 3.18 -13.20
CA THR A 50 -2.83 2.77 -11.90
C THR A 50 -1.77 1.68 -12.05
N VAL A 51 -2.05 0.61 -12.80
CA VAL A 51 -1.09 -0.50 -13.00
C VAL A 51 0.19 -0.02 -13.68
N GLY A 52 0.06 0.83 -14.71
CA GLY A 52 1.20 1.43 -15.41
C GLY A 52 2.02 2.34 -14.51
N ALA A 53 1.38 3.22 -13.74
CA ALA A 53 2.09 4.10 -12.79
C ALA A 53 2.91 3.28 -11.78
N LEU A 54 2.31 2.23 -11.21
CA LEU A 54 3.00 1.33 -10.27
C LEU A 54 4.14 0.56 -10.93
N ALA A 55 4.01 0.15 -12.21
CA ALA A 55 5.07 -0.53 -12.93
C ALA A 55 6.31 0.37 -13.12
N GLY A 56 6.10 1.64 -13.50
CA GLY A 56 7.19 2.61 -13.61
C GLY A 56 7.86 2.89 -12.26
N LEU A 57 7.08 3.09 -11.20
CA LEU A 57 7.60 3.29 -9.84
C LEU A 57 8.38 2.08 -9.34
N LEU A 58 7.88 0.86 -9.54
CA LEU A 58 8.59 -0.38 -9.21
C LEU A 58 9.96 -0.47 -9.90
N ALA A 59 10.03 -0.16 -11.20
CA ALA A 59 11.28 -0.16 -11.94
C ALA A 59 12.28 0.87 -11.39
N ILE A 60 11.81 2.09 -11.11
CA ILE A 60 12.61 3.16 -10.53
C ILE A 60 13.11 2.77 -9.13
N THR A 61 12.24 2.25 -8.26
CA THR A 61 12.60 1.78 -6.93
C THR A 61 13.65 0.69 -6.98
N GLN A 62 13.54 -0.27 -7.92
CA GLN A 62 14.58 -1.27 -8.15
C GLN A 62 15.91 -0.63 -8.58
N GLY A 63 15.87 0.42 -9.39
CA GLY A 63 17.05 1.21 -9.74
C GLY A 63 17.71 1.85 -8.50
N VAL A 64 16.92 2.46 -7.61
CA VAL A 64 17.40 3.04 -6.36
C VAL A 64 17.97 1.97 -5.42
N GLU A 65 17.29 0.84 -5.24
CA GLU A 65 17.77 -0.30 -4.43
C GLU A 65 19.12 -0.83 -4.94
N LYS A 66 19.25 -1.02 -6.25
CA LYS A 66 20.49 -1.51 -6.89
C LYS A 66 21.62 -0.49 -6.88
N SER A 67 21.32 0.80 -6.67
CA SER A 67 22.32 1.86 -6.63
C SER A 67 23.16 1.89 -5.35
N GLY A 68 22.83 1.13 -4.31
CA GLY A 68 23.57 1.15 -3.04
C GLY A 68 23.21 2.32 -2.12
N MET A 69 22.37 3.27 -2.56
CA MET A 69 22.01 4.47 -1.78
C MET A 69 21.28 4.12 -0.48
N LEU A 70 20.37 3.15 -0.52
CA LEU A 70 19.61 2.73 0.66
C LEU A 70 20.53 2.17 1.75
N GLN A 71 21.61 1.49 1.38
CA GLN A 71 22.62 0.95 2.28
C GLN A 71 23.34 2.08 3.03
N SER A 72 23.74 3.13 2.32
CA SER A 72 24.38 4.31 2.94
C SER A 72 23.41 5.06 3.86
N THR A 73 22.17 5.27 3.43
CA THR A 73 21.14 5.93 4.25
C THR A 73 20.84 5.13 5.51
N ALA A 74 20.71 3.80 5.40
CA ALA A 74 20.48 2.92 6.53
C ALA A 74 21.63 3.00 7.56
N GLN A 75 22.88 2.98 7.13
CA GLN A 75 24.04 3.13 8.01
C GLN A 75 24.01 4.46 8.77
N ARG A 76 23.75 5.58 8.07
CA ARG A 76 23.64 6.91 8.70
C ARG A 76 22.49 6.97 9.71
N LEU A 77 21.37 6.33 9.42
CA LEU A 77 20.21 6.31 10.30
C LEU A 77 20.48 5.47 11.56
N LEU A 78 21.09 4.30 11.40
CA LEU A 78 21.49 3.43 12.52
C LEU A 78 22.57 4.09 13.40
N ALA A 79 23.48 4.87 12.81
CA ALA A 79 24.48 5.62 13.55
C ALA A 79 23.87 6.74 14.42
N ARG A 80 22.70 7.27 14.04
CA ARG A 80 22.00 8.35 14.78
C ARG A 80 20.92 7.84 15.75
N THR A 81 20.47 6.60 15.58
CA THR A 81 19.32 6.06 16.32
C THR A 81 19.75 4.96 17.27
N THR A 82 19.63 5.20 18.57
CA THR A 82 20.16 4.29 19.60
C THR A 82 19.21 3.17 20.00
N HIS A 83 17.89 3.35 19.86
CA HIS A 83 16.88 2.40 20.31
C HIS A 83 15.79 2.12 19.27
N LEU A 84 15.27 0.90 19.28
CA LEU A 84 14.28 0.39 18.33
C LEU A 84 13.00 1.24 18.29
N ARG A 85 12.47 1.66 19.44
CA ARG A 85 11.28 2.52 19.51
C ARG A 85 11.49 3.86 18.82
N GLY A 86 12.68 4.48 18.99
CA GLY A 86 13.01 5.74 18.34
C GLY A 86 13.05 5.60 16.82
N LEU A 87 13.64 4.51 16.33
CA LEU A 87 13.66 4.19 14.91
C LEU A 87 12.24 3.98 14.35
N ALA A 88 11.41 3.22 15.06
CA ALA A 88 10.03 2.97 14.65
C ALA A 88 9.21 4.26 14.59
N LEU A 89 9.32 5.14 15.59
CA LEU A 89 8.67 6.44 15.60
C LEU A 89 9.11 7.32 14.43
N LEU A 90 10.41 7.34 14.13
CA LEU A 90 10.94 8.11 13.00
C LEU A 90 10.40 7.58 11.66
N LEU A 91 10.43 6.27 11.45
CA LEU A 91 9.93 5.65 10.22
C LEU A 91 8.42 5.86 10.05
N VAL A 92 7.64 5.69 11.13
CA VAL A 92 6.19 5.91 11.14
C VAL A 92 5.84 7.38 10.88
N ALA A 93 6.52 8.32 11.54
CA ALA A 93 6.30 9.74 11.32
C ALA A 93 6.69 10.16 9.91
N ALA A 94 7.82 9.66 9.39
CA ALA A 94 8.23 9.90 8.01
C ALA A 94 7.22 9.32 7.01
N ALA A 95 6.71 8.11 7.24
CA ALA A 95 5.69 7.48 6.40
C ALA A 95 4.38 8.26 6.38
N ALA A 96 3.87 8.67 7.55
CA ALA A 96 2.66 9.47 7.64
C ALA A 96 2.83 10.84 6.96
N LEU A 97 3.94 11.53 7.20
CA LEU A 97 4.20 12.84 6.61
C LEU A 97 4.38 12.75 5.09
N LEU A 98 5.21 11.81 4.62
CA LEU A 98 5.50 11.66 3.20
C LEU A 98 4.25 11.27 2.41
N SER A 99 3.41 10.40 2.97
CA SER A 99 2.14 9.99 2.34
C SER A 99 1.03 11.04 2.41
N ALA A 100 1.15 12.07 3.25
CA ALA A 100 0.27 13.24 3.21
C ALA A 100 0.68 14.22 2.09
N LEU A 101 1.99 14.31 1.81
CA LEU A 101 2.56 15.23 0.81
C LEU A 101 2.59 14.62 -0.60
N VAL A 102 2.74 13.31 -0.68
CA VAL A 102 2.82 12.49 -1.89
C VAL A 102 1.83 11.34 -1.75
N THR A 103 1.65 10.49 -2.75
CA THR A 103 0.77 9.32 -2.62
C THR A 103 1.30 8.28 -1.63
N ASN A 104 0.40 7.54 -0.95
CA ASN A 104 0.72 6.39 -0.11
C ASN A 104 1.61 5.34 -0.80
N ASP A 105 1.36 5.02 -2.07
CA ASP A 105 2.12 4.01 -2.81
C ASP A 105 3.58 4.43 -3.01
N VAL A 106 3.80 5.66 -3.52
CA VAL A 106 5.15 6.23 -3.67
C VAL A 106 5.90 6.26 -2.33
N SER A 107 5.20 6.54 -1.23
CA SER A 107 5.81 6.58 0.10
C SER A 107 6.30 5.20 0.54
N LEU A 108 5.51 4.15 0.29
CA LEU A 108 5.93 2.76 0.55
C LEU A 108 7.12 2.33 -0.31
N PHE A 109 7.13 2.74 -1.59
CA PHE A 109 8.23 2.48 -2.51
C PHE A 109 9.56 3.11 -2.08
N LEU A 110 9.51 4.15 -1.24
CA LEU A 110 10.71 4.78 -0.68
C LEU A 110 11.10 4.17 0.67
N LEU A 111 10.13 3.96 1.56
CA LEU A 111 10.41 3.63 2.96
C LEU A 111 10.55 2.12 3.21
N VAL A 112 9.71 1.27 2.63
CA VAL A 112 9.78 -0.18 2.89
C VAL A 112 11.11 -0.78 2.43
N PRO A 113 11.65 -0.46 1.24
CA PRO A 113 13.00 -0.85 0.86
C PRO A 113 14.08 -0.38 1.83
N LEU A 114 14.00 0.87 2.31
CA LEU A 114 14.93 1.39 3.30
C LEU A 114 14.87 0.57 4.60
N THR A 115 13.67 0.25 5.07
CA THR A 115 13.43 -0.55 6.28
C THR A 115 13.90 -1.99 6.15
N ARG A 116 13.79 -2.58 4.95
CA ARG A 116 14.44 -3.85 4.65
C ARG A 116 15.95 -3.76 4.76
N VAL A 117 16.57 -2.74 4.18
CA VAL A 117 18.02 -2.57 4.24
C VAL A 117 18.49 -2.34 5.68
N LEU A 118 17.74 -1.57 6.48
CA LEU A 118 17.98 -1.45 7.92
C LEU A 118 17.97 -2.82 8.62
N ALA A 119 17.01 -3.68 8.30
CA ALA A 119 16.91 -5.04 8.86
C ALA A 119 18.01 -6.00 8.36
N THR A 120 18.68 -5.70 7.24
CA THR A 120 19.89 -6.43 6.83
C THR A 120 21.12 -6.05 7.63
N GLN A 121 21.16 -4.84 8.20
CA GLN A 121 22.31 -4.30 8.95
C GLN A 121 22.14 -4.39 10.48
N ALA A 122 20.90 -4.57 10.97
CA ALA A 122 20.60 -4.70 12.39
C ALA A 122 19.54 -5.78 12.65
N HIS A 123 19.48 -6.28 13.88
CA HIS A 123 18.44 -7.22 14.32
C HIS A 123 17.11 -6.49 14.59
N LEU A 124 16.38 -6.18 13.52
CA LEU A 124 15.11 -5.46 13.58
C LEU A 124 13.91 -6.39 13.33
N PRO A 125 12.77 -6.19 14.01
CA PRO A 125 11.52 -6.89 13.71
C PRO A 125 10.88 -6.34 12.43
N LEU A 126 11.46 -6.65 11.27
CA LEU A 126 11.09 -6.12 9.96
C LEU A 126 9.58 -6.17 9.70
N ALA A 127 8.95 -7.31 9.97
CA ALA A 127 7.51 -7.47 9.76
C ALA A 127 6.69 -6.44 10.52
N ARG A 128 7.01 -6.21 11.80
CA ARG A 128 6.30 -5.24 12.63
C ARG A 128 6.51 -3.81 12.14
N LEU A 129 7.74 -3.45 11.77
CA LEU A 129 8.05 -2.11 11.28
C LEU A 129 7.31 -1.81 9.98
N VAL A 130 7.31 -2.75 9.03
CA VAL A 130 6.59 -2.60 7.76
C VAL A 130 5.08 -2.50 7.97
N VAL A 131 4.51 -3.29 8.89
CA VAL A 131 3.08 -3.18 9.20
C VAL A 131 2.76 -1.80 9.77
N LEU A 132 3.58 -1.28 10.70
CA LEU A 132 3.41 0.07 11.23
C LEU A 132 3.56 1.15 10.14
N GLU A 133 4.48 0.97 9.19
CA GLU A 133 4.63 1.85 8.02
C GLU A 133 3.39 1.79 7.12
N ALA A 134 2.82 0.61 6.87
CA ALA A 134 1.60 0.44 6.08
C ALA A 134 0.40 1.17 6.74
N LEU A 135 0.28 1.05 8.07
CA LEU A 135 -0.73 1.81 8.83
C LEU A 135 -0.45 3.31 8.76
N ALA A 136 0.82 3.72 8.86
CA ALA A 136 1.23 5.12 8.79
C ALA A 136 0.93 5.77 7.44
N VAL A 137 1.23 5.10 6.32
CA VAL A 137 0.95 5.69 5.00
C VAL A 137 -0.54 5.80 4.72
N ASN A 138 -1.36 4.85 5.21
CA ASN A 138 -2.81 4.94 5.07
C ASN A 138 -3.39 6.06 5.96
N ALA A 139 -2.91 6.20 7.20
CA ALA A 139 -3.33 7.28 8.10
C ALA A 139 -2.90 8.67 7.59
N GLY A 140 -1.65 8.81 7.13
CA GLY A 140 -1.10 10.06 6.62
C GLY A 140 -1.77 10.51 5.32
N SER A 141 -1.88 9.60 4.35
CA SER A 141 -2.54 9.90 3.06
C SER A 141 -4.00 10.30 3.17
N ALA A 142 -4.70 9.84 4.21
CA ALA A 142 -6.08 10.21 4.46
C ALA A 142 -6.28 11.73 4.68
N LEU A 143 -5.23 12.47 5.03
CA LEU A 143 -5.34 13.90 5.36
C LEU A 143 -5.57 14.80 4.15
N THR A 144 -4.96 14.48 3.01
CA THR A 144 -4.93 15.38 1.85
C THR A 144 -5.61 14.75 0.62
N PRO A 145 -6.15 15.57 -0.30
CA PRO A 145 -6.67 15.09 -1.58
C PRO A 145 -5.64 14.32 -2.41
N ILE A 146 -4.36 14.69 -2.31
CA ILE A 146 -3.27 14.15 -3.12
C ILE A 146 -2.75 12.81 -2.56
N GLY A 147 -2.94 12.58 -1.25
CA GLY A 147 -2.34 11.44 -0.57
C GLY A 147 -2.78 10.07 -1.10
N ASN A 148 -3.99 9.95 -1.65
CA ASN A 148 -4.47 8.71 -2.26
C ASN A 148 -5.60 8.95 -3.29
N PRO A 149 -5.86 7.99 -4.20
CA PRO A 149 -6.86 8.16 -5.25
C PRO A 149 -8.29 8.33 -4.74
N GLN A 150 -8.66 7.68 -3.62
CA GLN A 150 -10.00 7.82 -3.06
C GLN A 150 -10.27 9.24 -2.55
N ASN A 151 -9.28 9.89 -1.95
CA ASN A 151 -9.39 11.26 -1.48
C ASN A 151 -9.48 12.23 -2.65
N LEU A 152 -8.68 12.00 -3.71
CA LEU A 152 -8.75 12.81 -4.91
C LEU A 152 -10.14 12.76 -5.54
N TYR A 153 -10.71 11.55 -5.66
CA TYR A 153 -12.08 11.36 -6.15
C TYR A 153 -13.11 12.09 -5.30
N LEU A 154 -13.09 11.88 -3.97
CA LEU A 154 -14.05 12.48 -3.05
C LEU A 154 -13.92 14.00 -2.94
N TRP A 155 -12.70 14.54 -3.12
CA TRP A 155 -12.46 15.99 -3.17
C TRP A 155 -13.06 16.62 -4.43
N HIS A 156 -12.88 16.01 -5.60
CA HIS A 156 -13.54 16.49 -6.83
C HIS A 156 -15.06 16.43 -6.70
N ARG A 157 -15.56 15.38 -6.04
CA ARG A 157 -16.99 15.18 -5.81
C ARG A 157 -17.59 16.17 -4.80
N SER A 158 -16.84 16.56 -3.77
CA SER A 158 -17.30 17.49 -2.74
C SER A 158 -17.32 18.94 -3.22
N GLY A 159 -16.45 19.31 -4.18
CA GLY A 159 -16.29 20.69 -4.63
C GLY A 159 -15.62 21.60 -3.59
N GLU A 160 -15.08 21.01 -2.52
CA GLU A 160 -14.38 21.74 -1.46
C GLU A 160 -13.06 22.34 -1.94
N SER A 161 -12.57 23.36 -1.23
CA SER A 161 -11.18 23.79 -1.41
C SER A 161 -10.22 22.73 -0.87
N PHE A 162 -8.96 22.76 -1.29
CA PHE A 162 -7.93 21.83 -0.76
C PHE A 162 -7.88 21.85 0.78
N PHE A 163 -7.85 23.05 1.38
CA PHE A 163 -7.83 23.21 2.83
C PHE A 163 -9.18 22.88 3.49
N GLY A 164 -10.30 23.04 2.77
CA GLY A 164 -11.62 22.59 3.21
C GLY A 164 -11.65 21.06 3.40
N PHE A 165 -11.13 20.31 2.41
CA PHE A 165 -10.99 18.86 2.51
C PHE A 165 -10.05 18.44 3.65
N VAL A 166 -8.90 19.11 3.78
CA VAL A 166 -7.96 18.84 4.89
C VAL A 166 -8.63 19.09 6.24
N GLY A 167 -9.36 20.19 6.40
CA GLY A 167 -10.11 20.49 7.62
C GLY A 167 -11.18 19.45 7.93
N MET A 168 -11.88 18.96 6.91
CA MET A 168 -12.87 17.89 7.03
C MET A 168 -12.26 16.57 7.51
N MET A 169 -11.07 16.20 7.00
CA MET A 169 -10.40 14.93 7.32
C MET A 169 -9.54 14.99 8.58
N ALA A 170 -9.05 16.17 8.98
CA ALA A 170 -8.11 16.36 10.08
C ALA A 170 -8.56 15.70 11.41
N PRO A 171 -9.83 15.80 11.86
CA PRO A 171 -10.27 15.14 13.09
C PRO A 171 -10.12 13.61 13.04
N THR A 172 -10.52 13.00 11.93
CA THR A 172 -10.43 11.56 11.72
C THR A 172 -8.97 11.10 11.65
N VAL A 173 -8.12 11.84 10.93
CA VAL A 173 -6.69 11.54 10.81
C VAL A 173 -5.97 11.71 12.15
N ALA A 174 -6.31 12.73 12.93
CA ALA A 174 -5.73 12.93 14.26
C ALA A 174 -5.98 11.72 15.17
N ILE A 175 -7.19 11.14 15.12
CA ILE A 175 -7.51 9.90 15.85
C ILE A 175 -6.66 8.72 15.36
N MET A 176 -6.52 8.54 14.03
CA MET A 176 -5.70 7.46 13.47
C MET A 176 -4.23 7.60 13.89
N LEU A 177 -3.66 8.80 13.76
CA LEU A 177 -2.27 9.08 14.12
C LEU A 177 -2.04 8.92 15.63
N PHE A 178 -2.98 9.39 16.46
CA PHE A 178 -2.93 9.18 17.91
C PHE A 178 -2.81 7.69 18.25
N TRP A 179 -3.74 6.87 17.74
CA TRP A 179 -3.71 5.43 18.01
C TRP A 179 -2.48 4.76 17.40
N LEU A 180 -1.96 5.27 16.29
CA LEU A 180 -0.76 4.73 15.66
C LEU A 180 0.47 4.96 16.53
N PHE A 181 0.63 6.17 17.07
CA PHE A 181 1.72 6.47 18.00
C PHE A 181 1.58 5.70 19.32
N VAL A 182 0.35 5.51 19.82
CA VAL A 182 0.07 4.62 20.96
C VAL A 182 0.47 3.18 20.64
N ALA A 183 0.11 2.67 19.45
CA ALA A 183 0.47 1.33 19.00
C ALA A 183 2.00 1.16 18.91
N VAL A 184 2.74 2.13 18.37
CA VAL A 184 4.21 2.10 18.37
C VAL A 184 4.74 2.05 19.80
N TRP A 185 4.20 2.88 20.70
CA TRP A 185 4.67 2.96 22.08
C TRP A 185 4.46 1.65 22.85
N LEU A 186 3.30 0.99 22.65
CA LEU A 186 2.95 -0.29 23.30
C LEU A 186 3.64 -1.50 22.67
N LEU A 187 3.72 -1.56 21.34
CA LEU A 187 4.17 -2.76 20.62
C LEU A 187 5.67 -2.78 20.32
N VAL A 188 6.34 -1.63 20.40
CA VAL A 188 7.78 -1.52 20.12
C VAL A 188 8.54 -1.19 21.41
N PRO A 189 9.34 -2.13 21.94
CA PRO A 189 10.09 -1.91 23.16
C PRO A 189 11.25 -0.93 22.93
N ARG A 190 11.64 -0.23 24.00
CA ARG A 190 12.80 0.67 23.99
C ARG A 190 14.09 -0.11 24.26
N THR A 191 14.46 -1.01 23.36
CA THR A 191 15.70 -1.80 23.42
C THR A 191 16.80 -1.17 22.57
N PRO A 192 18.09 -1.31 22.94
CA PRO A 192 19.19 -0.90 22.08
C PRO A 192 19.18 -1.68 20.77
N ILE A 193 19.57 -1.03 19.68
CA ILE A 193 19.63 -1.68 18.37
C ILE A 193 20.92 -2.51 18.30
N ALA A 194 20.77 -3.83 18.19
CA ALA A 194 21.90 -4.73 17.96
C ALA A 194 22.28 -4.73 16.48
N LEU A 195 23.46 -4.18 16.17
CA LEU A 195 24.02 -4.19 14.82
C LEU A 195 24.50 -5.60 14.46
N LYS A 196 24.34 -5.98 13.20
CA LYS A 196 24.95 -7.18 12.64
C LYS A 196 26.40 -6.88 12.28
N SER A 197 27.23 -7.92 12.22
CA SER A 197 28.60 -7.82 11.71
C SER A 197 28.61 -7.09 10.38
N ALA A 198 29.58 -6.18 10.19
CA ALA A 198 29.69 -5.40 8.97
C ALA A 198 29.77 -6.34 7.76
N SER A 199 28.70 -6.39 6.98
CA SER A 199 28.73 -6.95 5.64
C SER A 199 29.32 -5.90 4.70
N ASP A 200 30.11 -6.31 3.72
CA ASP A 200 30.62 -5.42 2.68
C ASP A 200 29.44 -4.68 2.05
N ALA A 201 29.30 -3.40 2.43
CA ALA A 201 28.27 -2.56 1.88
C ALA A 201 28.58 -2.39 0.40
N ALA A 202 27.65 -2.84 -0.45
CA ALA A 202 27.81 -2.69 -1.90
C ALA A 202 28.11 -1.21 -2.21
N PRO A 203 29.14 -0.92 -3.02
CA PRO A 203 29.54 0.45 -3.29
C PRO A 203 28.39 1.20 -3.96
N VAL A 204 28.19 2.45 -3.53
CA VAL A 204 27.16 3.32 -4.13
C VAL A 204 27.51 3.54 -5.60
N GLN A 205 26.53 3.32 -6.48
CA GLN A 205 26.62 3.58 -7.92
C GLN A 205 25.92 4.91 -8.22
N PRO A 206 26.62 6.05 -8.12
CA PRO A 206 26.01 7.39 -8.22
C PRO A 206 25.36 7.63 -9.58
N ARG A 207 25.89 7.05 -10.67
CA ARG A 207 25.30 7.15 -12.01
C ARG A 207 23.91 6.52 -12.08
N LEU A 208 23.75 5.33 -11.50
CA LEU A 208 22.45 4.65 -11.44
C LEU A 208 21.47 5.42 -10.54
N LEU A 209 21.94 5.97 -9.41
CA LEU A 209 21.11 6.80 -8.53
C LEU A 209 20.62 8.07 -9.25
N TRP A 210 21.52 8.79 -9.92
CA TRP A 210 21.17 9.98 -10.70
C TRP A 210 20.19 9.66 -11.82
N LEU A 211 20.41 8.57 -12.55
CA LEU A 211 19.48 8.11 -13.58
C LEU A 211 18.11 7.80 -12.97
N ALA A 212 18.05 7.01 -11.89
CA ALA A 212 16.80 6.66 -11.23
C ALA A 212 16.06 7.89 -10.68
N GLY A 213 16.79 8.86 -10.11
CA GLY A 213 16.22 10.13 -9.63
C GLY A 213 15.70 11.02 -10.74
N ALA A 214 16.45 11.15 -11.85
CA ALA A 214 16.01 11.90 -13.03
C ALA A 214 14.78 11.24 -13.68
N LEU A 215 14.79 9.92 -13.82
CA LEU A 215 13.65 9.15 -14.31
C LEU A 215 12.44 9.26 -13.38
N PHE A 216 12.63 9.30 -12.05
CA PHE A 216 11.54 9.53 -11.11
C PHE A 216 10.86 10.88 -11.37
N ILE A 217 11.63 11.97 -11.40
CA ILE A 217 11.10 13.31 -11.64
C ILE A 217 10.40 13.36 -13.01
N ALA A 218 11.06 12.87 -14.06
CA ALA A 218 10.48 12.84 -15.40
C ALA A 218 9.19 12.01 -15.46
N PHE A 219 9.14 10.87 -14.76
CA PHE A 219 7.97 10.01 -14.72
C PHE A 219 6.82 10.65 -13.95
N VAL A 220 7.08 11.29 -12.80
CA VAL A 220 6.06 12.05 -12.06
C VAL A 220 5.48 13.18 -12.92
N VAL A 221 6.33 13.94 -13.61
CA VAL A 221 5.86 14.98 -14.56
C VAL A 221 5.06 14.37 -15.70
N ALA A 222 5.46 13.22 -16.24
CA ALA A 222 4.71 12.52 -17.28
C ALA A 222 3.33 12.06 -16.78
N LEU A 223 3.23 11.55 -15.55
CA LEU A 223 1.95 11.15 -14.94
C LEU A 223 1.02 12.36 -14.75
N ASP A 224 1.55 13.49 -14.28
CA ASP A 224 0.81 14.75 -14.11
C ASP A 224 0.25 15.26 -15.45
N ARG A 225 0.99 15.09 -16.54
CA ARG A 225 0.55 15.45 -17.91
C ARG A 225 -0.29 14.36 -18.60
N HIS A 226 -0.68 13.31 -17.90
CA HIS A 226 -1.39 12.14 -18.44
C HIS A 226 -0.63 11.41 -19.57
N TRP A 227 0.69 11.54 -19.63
CA TRP A 227 1.58 10.91 -20.63
C TRP A 227 2.16 9.58 -20.15
N LEU A 228 1.30 8.71 -19.61
CA LEU A 228 1.71 7.45 -19.00
C LEU A 228 2.59 6.58 -19.92
N LEU A 229 2.16 6.37 -21.17
CA LEU A 229 2.88 5.49 -22.11
C LEU A 229 4.26 6.04 -22.46
N ALA A 230 4.38 7.36 -22.64
CA ALA A 230 5.66 8.01 -22.91
C ALA A 230 6.59 7.94 -21.68
N GLY A 231 6.04 8.17 -20.49
CA GLY A 231 6.77 8.02 -19.23
C GLY A 231 7.27 6.58 -19.02
N LEU A 232 6.41 5.59 -19.26
CA LEU A 232 6.79 4.17 -19.20
C LEU A 232 7.87 3.82 -20.23
N GLY A 233 7.70 4.28 -21.48
CA GLY A 233 8.69 4.10 -22.54
C GLY A 233 10.05 4.67 -22.16
N LEU A 234 10.08 5.85 -21.55
CA LEU A 234 11.30 6.49 -21.05
C LEU A 234 11.95 5.67 -19.93
N VAL A 235 11.19 5.30 -18.89
CA VAL A 235 11.70 4.56 -17.73
C VAL A 235 12.22 3.18 -18.11
N PHE A 236 11.38 2.37 -18.77
CA PHE A 236 11.73 1.02 -19.16
C PHE A 236 12.79 1.01 -20.26
N GLY A 237 12.71 1.93 -21.23
CA GLY A 237 13.72 2.08 -22.28
C GLY A 237 15.09 2.44 -21.70
N ALA A 238 15.17 3.42 -20.80
CA ALA A 238 16.43 3.81 -20.17
C ALA A 238 17.02 2.66 -19.33
N PHE A 239 16.22 1.97 -18.52
CA PHE A 239 16.74 0.83 -17.76
C PHE A 239 17.10 -0.36 -18.64
N LEU A 240 16.36 -0.64 -19.71
CA LEU A 240 16.68 -1.73 -20.64
C LEU A 240 18.03 -1.47 -21.33
N LEU A 241 18.28 -0.22 -21.74
CA LEU A 241 19.52 0.18 -22.43
C LEU A 241 20.73 0.22 -21.49
N PHE A 242 20.61 0.85 -20.32
CA PHE A 242 21.77 1.13 -19.46
C PHE A 242 21.94 0.12 -18.31
N TYR A 243 20.84 -0.43 -17.77
CA TYR A 243 20.86 -1.27 -16.57
C TYR A 243 19.81 -2.40 -16.60
N PRO A 244 19.84 -3.33 -17.58
CA PRO A 244 18.76 -4.31 -17.80
C PRO A 244 18.53 -5.26 -16.59
N ARG A 245 19.53 -5.39 -15.71
CA ARG A 245 19.41 -6.15 -14.45
C ARG A 245 18.40 -5.54 -13.48
N VAL A 246 18.11 -4.23 -13.57
CA VAL A 246 17.08 -3.55 -12.77
C VAL A 246 15.70 -4.11 -13.08
N LEU A 247 15.38 -4.29 -14.36
CA LEU A 247 14.06 -4.75 -14.82
C LEU A 247 13.75 -6.20 -14.38
N ARG A 248 14.78 -7.03 -14.19
CA ARG A 248 14.60 -8.39 -13.64
C ARG A 248 14.22 -8.39 -12.17
N GLY A 249 14.50 -7.31 -11.43
CA GLY A 249 14.17 -7.18 -10.02
C GLY A 249 12.74 -6.70 -9.74
N VAL A 250 12.02 -6.26 -10.78
CA VAL A 250 10.65 -5.75 -10.68
C VAL A 250 9.72 -6.89 -10.24
N ASP A 251 8.86 -6.62 -9.26
CA ASP A 251 7.86 -7.59 -8.78
C ASP A 251 6.65 -7.60 -9.73
N TRP A 252 6.77 -8.37 -10.81
CA TRP A 252 5.70 -8.55 -11.79
C TRP A 252 4.48 -9.26 -11.21
N ALA A 253 4.65 -10.07 -10.16
CA ALA A 253 3.55 -10.74 -9.49
C ALA A 253 2.66 -9.75 -8.72
N LEU A 254 3.25 -8.72 -8.11
CA LEU A 254 2.49 -7.63 -7.50
C LEU A 254 1.62 -6.89 -8.54
N LEU A 255 2.18 -6.58 -9.72
CA LEU A 255 1.42 -5.95 -10.81
C LEU A 255 0.26 -6.84 -11.29
N ALA A 256 0.50 -8.13 -11.45
CA ALA A 256 -0.52 -9.10 -11.82
C ALA A 256 -1.64 -9.19 -10.77
N ILE A 257 -1.30 -9.20 -9.48
CA ILE A 257 -2.29 -9.19 -8.39
C ILE A 257 -3.15 -7.94 -8.45
N ILE A 258 -2.55 -6.76 -8.66
CA ILE A 258 -3.31 -5.51 -8.71
C ILE A 258 -4.23 -5.48 -9.93
N ALA A 259 -3.75 -5.94 -11.09
CA ALA A 259 -4.58 -6.04 -12.30
C ALA A 259 -5.76 -7.01 -12.11
N LEU A 260 -5.51 -8.20 -11.54
CA LEU A 260 -6.56 -9.19 -11.23
C LEU A 260 -7.55 -8.65 -10.20
N MET A 261 -7.07 -7.94 -9.18
CA MET A 261 -7.92 -7.29 -8.19
C MET A 261 -8.87 -6.28 -8.86
N PHE A 262 -8.40 -5.47 -9.81
CA PHE A 262 -9.31 -4.60 -10.57
C PHE A 262 -10.37 -5.38 -11.36
N VAL A 263 -9.98 -6.48 -12.01
CA VAL A 263 -10.91 -7.36 -12.74
C VAL A 263 -11.97 -7.93 -11.80
N ASP A 264 -11.56 -8.58 -10.72
CA ASP A 264 -12.48 -9.24 -9.80
C ASP A 264 -13.42 -8.25 -9.10
N LEU A 265 -12.87 -7.13 -8.63
CA LEU A 265 -13.63 -6.17 -7.85
C LEU A 265 -14.61 -5.35 -8.70
N ARG A 266 -14.25 -4.99 -9.94
CA ARG A 266 -15.21 -4.32 -10.83
C ARG A 266 -16.32 -5.26 -11.28
N GLN A 267 -16.02 -6.54 -11.50
CA GLN A 267 -17.06 -7.54 -11.76
C GLN A 267 -18.01 -7.72 -10.58
N LEU A 268 -17.45 -7.76 -9.37
CA LEU A 268 -18.23 -7.81 -8.14
C LEU A 268 -19.14 -6.58 -8.03
N ALA A 269 -18.60 -5.37 -8.22
CA ALA A 269 -19.35 -4.12 -8.16
C ALA A 269 -20.50 -4.04 -9.18
N GLU A 270 -20.36 -4.69 -10.35
CA GLU A 270 -21.39 -4.75 -11.39
C GLU A 270 -22.49 -5.80 -11.14
N LEU A 271 -22.44 -6.52 -10.00
CA LEU A 271 -23.50 -7.47 -9.66
C LEU A 271 -24.80 -6.73 -9.28
N PRO A 272 -25.93 -7.00 -9.97
CA PRO A 272 -27.21 -6.34 -9.67
C PRO A 272 -27.67 -6.56 -8.24
N ALA A 273 -27.36 -7.73 -7.66
CA ALA A 273 -27.68 -8.05 -6.28
C ALA A 273 -27.02 -7.08 -5.28
N ILE A 274 -25.73 -6.75 -5.51
CA ILE A 274 -24.99 -5.81 -4.65
C ILE A 274 -25.59 -4.42 -4.75
N ALA A 275 -25.84 -3.93 -5.97
CA ALA A 275 -26.45 -2.62 -6.17
C ALA A 275 -27.87 -2.54 -5.59
N ALA A 276 -28.67 -3.61 -5.69
CA ALA A 276 -30.02 -3.67 -5.13
C ALA A 276 -30.01 -3.68 -3.59
N GLN A 277 -29.12 -4.45 -2.97
CA GLN A 277 -28.99 -4.54 -1.52
C GLN A 277 -28.48 -3.22 -0.91
N LEU A 278 -27.50 -2.56 -1.55
CA LEU A 278 -26.98 -1.27 -1.09
C LEU A 278 -28.04 -0.17 -1.07
N LYS A 279 -28.98 -0.17 -2.03
CA LYS A 279 -30.08 0.82 -2.07
C LYS A 279 -31.13 0.61 -0.96
N GLN A 280 -31.29 -0.61 -0.48
CA GLN A 280 -32.27 -0.93 0.57
C GLN A 280 -31.73 -0.63 1.97
N TRP A 281 -30.41 -0.57 2.13
CA TRP A 281 -29.80 -0.30 3.42
C TRP A 281 -29.80 1.20 3.70
N PRO A 282 -30.22 1.65 4.89
CA PRO A 282 -30.21 3.07 5.22
C PRO A 282 -28.79 3.53 5.59
N ILE A 283 -27.90 3.55 4.61
CA ILE A 283 -26.48 3.93 4.71
C ILE A 283 -26.21 5.33 4.17
N ALA A 284 -27.26 6.13 3.94
CA ALA A 284 -27.12 7.42 3.29
C ALA A 284 -26.24 8.41 4.09
N GLU A 285 -26.34 8.42 5.42
CA GLU A 285 -25.76 9.47 6.27
C GLU A 285 -25.24 8.94 7.63
N GLY A 286 -24.36 9.72 8.27
CA GLY A 286 -23.92 9.55 9.64
C GLY A 286 -23.12 8.27 9.91
N TRP A 287 -23.28 7.72 11.12
CA TRP A 287 -22.53 6.54 11.57
C TRP A 287 -22.73 5.29 10.70
N ARG A 288 -23.90 5.17 10.03
CA ARG A 288 -24.24 4.01 9.18
C ARG A 288 -23.47 4.05 7.87
N ALA A 289 -23.39 5.23 7.25
CA ALA A 289 -22.55 5.48 6.08
C ALA A 289 -21.09 5.15 6.38
N TYR A 290 -20.59 5.63 7.52
CA TYR A 290 -19.23 5.39 7.97
C TYR A 290 -18.91 3.90 8.18
N LEU A 291 -19.76 3.14 8.88
CA LEU A 291 -19.55 1.70 9.09
C LEU A 291 -19.69 0.90 7.79
N ALA A 292 -20.63 1.27 6.92
CA ALA A 292 -20.78 0.65 5.60
C ALA A 292 -19.53 0.86 4.74
N ALA A 293 -18.94 2.06 4.77
CA ALA A 293 -17.69 2.37 4.09
C ALA A 293 -16.50 1.56 4.63
N ILE A 294 -16.39 1.39 5.96
CA ILE A 294 -15.38 0.51 6.56
C ILE A 294 -15.56 -0.93 6.06
N ALA A 295 -16.76 -1.49 6.23
CA ALA A 295 -17.05 -2.88 5.88
C ALA A 295 -16.81 -3.15 4.39
N THR A 296 -17.23 -2.24 3.53
CA THR A 296 -17.02 -2.34 2.09
C THR A 296 -15.53 -2.31 1.76
N SER A 297 -14.77 -1.39 2.36
CA SER A 297 -13.32 -1.31 2.18
C SER A 297 -12.59 -2.61 2.58
N GLN A 298 -13.03 -3.30 3.65
CA GLN A 298 -12.42 -4.58 4.05
C GLN A 298 -12.51 -5.68 2.98
N VAL A 299 -13.49 -5.58 2.08
CA VAL A 299 -13.75 -6.60 1.04
C VAL A 299 -13.20 -6.16 -0.31
N ILE A 300 -13.39 -4.89 -0.69
CA ILE A 300 -13.10 -4.40 -2.04
C ILE A 300 -12.05 -3.28 -2.09
N SER A 301 -11.30 -3.02 -1.02
CA SER A 301 -10.33 -1.93 -0.89
C SER A 301 -10.97 -0.53 -0.87
N ASN A 302 -10.23 0.42 -0.33
CA ASN A 302 -10.65 1.80 -0.08
C ASN A 302 -11.04 2.58 -1.35
N VAL A 303 -10.32 2.45 -2.46
CA VAL A 303 -10.64 3.16 -3.72
C VAL A 303 -11.95 2.67 -4.35
N PRO A 304 -12.13 1.37 -4.65
CA PRO A 304 -13.39 0.88 -5.20
C PRO A 304 -14.56 1.05 -4.23
N ALA A 305 -14.33 0.96 -2.92
CA ALA A 305 -15.36 1.22 -1.91
C ALA A 305 -15.88 2.66 -1.97
N ALA A 306 -14.99 3.65 -2.13
CA ALA A 306 -15.39 5.04 -2.26
C ALA A 306 -16.28 5.26 -3.49
N ILE A 307 -15.92 4.68 -4.63
CA ILE A 307 -16.67 4.81 -5.88
C ILE A 307 -18.02 4.07 -5.80
N LEU A 308 -18.04 2.85 -5.26
CA LEU A 308 -19.27 2.05 -5.13
C LEU A 308 -20.31 2.72 -4.22
N LEU A 309 -19.85 3.39 -3.17
CA LEU A 309 -20.71 4.00 -2.16
C LEU A 309 -21.07 5.46 -2.44
N ASP A 310 -20.43 6.13 -3.40
CA ASP A 310 -20.73 7.53 -3.76
C ASP A 310 -22.18 7.75 -4.23
N GLY A 311 -22.81 6.72 -4.81
CA GLY A 311 -24.24 6.76 -5.15
C GLY A 311 -25.17 6.72 -3.92
N PRO A 312 -25.14 5.64 -3.12
CA PRO A 312 -26.05 5.48 -1.98
C PRO A 312 -25.73 6.37 -0.77
N VAL A 313 -24.49 6.83 -0.59
CA VAL A 313 -24.06 7.66 0.55
C VAL A 313 -24.04 9.14 0.16
N ARG A 314 -24.79 9.97 0.89
CA ARG A 314 -24.84 11.44 0.70
C ARG A 314 -23.86 12.19 1.58
N ASP A 315 -23.53 11.62 2.74
CA ASP A 315 -22.60 12.18 3.70
C ASP A 315 -21.14 11.87 3.29
N LEU A 316 -20.56 12.79 2.49
CA LEU A 316 -19.17 12.70 2.04
C LEU A 316 -18.15 12.64 3.18
N PRO A 317 -18.26 13.46 4.27
CA PRO A 317 -17.39 13.31 5.43
C PRO A 317 -17.42 11.93 6.09
N ALA A 318 -18.59 11.28 6.17
CA ALA A 318 -18.70 9.92 6.68
C ALA A 318 -18.12 8.88 5.73
N LEU A 319 -18.38 9.03 4.41
CA LEU A 319 -17.81 8.17 3.39
C LEU A 319 -16.28 8.23 3.38
N ALA A 320 -15.71 9.44 3.30
CA ALA A 320 -14.27 9.69 3.26
C ALA A 320 -13.55 9.16 4.51
N ALA A 321 -14.10 9.43 5.69
CA ALA A 321 -13.58 8.88 6.94
C ALA A 321 -13.67 7.35 6.98
N GLY A 322 -14.80 6.79 6.54
CA GLY A 322 -15.07 5.36 6.60
C GLY A 322 -14.18 4.54 5.66
N VAL A 323 -13.96 4.98 4.42
CA VAL A 323 -13.03 4.30 3.51
C VAL A 323 -11.56 4.48 3.93
N SER A 324 -11.23 5.58 4.61
CA SER A 324 -9.89 5.81 5.15
C SER A 324 -9.60 4.89 6.34
N VAL A 325 -10.52 4.80 7.30
CA VAL A 325 -10.43 3.85 8.43
C VAL A 325 -10.50 2.41 7.91
N GLY A 326 -11.35 2.16 6.92
CA GLY A 326 -11.47 0.90 6.21
C GLY A 326 -10.21 0.49 5.44
N GLY A 327 -9.22 1.39 5.30
CA GLY A 327 -7.89 1.08 4.80
C GLY A 327 -7.08 0.16 5.72
N PHE A 328 -7.48 0.04 6.99
CA PHE A 328 -6.86 -0.86 7.98
C PHE A 328 -7.55 -2.23 8.02
N GLY A 329 -7.23 -3.08 9.00
CA GLY A 329 -7.83 -4.39 9.19
C GLY A 329 -7.29 -5.46 8.25
N CYS A 330 -8.10 -5.84 7.26
CA CYS A 330 -7.74 -6.82 6.25
C CYS A 330 -6.67 -6.27 5.30
N VAL A 331 -5.81 -7.17 4.78
CA VAL A 331 -4.79 -6.78 3.78
C VAL A 331 -5.43 -6.21 2.50
N LEU A 332 -6.65 -6.63 2.18
CA LEU A 332 -7.43 -6.10 1.06
C LEU A 332 -8.09 -4.75 1.38
N GLY A 333 -8.07 -4.31 2.64
CA GLY A 333 -8.63 -3.02 3.08
C GLY A 333 -8.06 -1.82 2.32
N SER A 334 -6.79 -1.92 1.94
CA SER A 334 -6.07 -0.92 1.13
C SER A 334 -5.02 -1.62 0.29
N LEU A 335 -4.90 -1.21 -0.97
CA LEU A 335 -3.85 -1.67 -1.89
C LEU A 335 -2.44 -1.44 -1.30
N ALA A 336 -2.26 -0.35 -0.55
CA ALA A 336 -1.01 -0.03 0.15
C ALA A 336 -0.56 -1.14 1.11
N ASN A 337 -1.48 -1.84 1.78
CA ASN A 337 -1.14 -2.93 2.70
C ASN A 337 -0.47 -4.08 1.95
N LEU A 338 -1.02 -4.44 0.80
CA LEU A 338 -0.46 -5.48 -0.06
C LEU A 338 0.90 -5.06 -0.63
N ILE A 339 1.03 -3.82 -1.12
CA ILE A 339 2.31 -3.28 -1.61
C ILE A 339 3.37 -3.37 -0.52
N ALA A 340 3.07 -2.92 0.70
CA ALA A 340 4.01 -2.92 1.81
C ALA A 340 4.53 -4.34 2.11
N LEU A 341 3.63 -5.32 2.20
CA LEU A 341 4.02 -6.71 2.47
C LEU A 341 4.82 -7.35 1.31
N ARG A 342 4.48 -7.01 0.07
CA ARG A 342 5.21 -7.49 -1.13
C ARG A 342 6.61 -6.89 -1.22
N LEU A 343 6.73 -5.57 -1.05
CA LEU A 343 8.02 -4.89 -0.99
C LEU A 343 8.91 -5.44 0.12
N ALA A 344 8.31 -5.77 1.27
CA ALA A 344 8.99 -6.34 2.43
C ALA A 344 9.51 -7.78 2.21
N ARG A 345 8.95 -8.53 1.25
CA ARG A 345 9.28 -9.94 0.94
C ARG A 345 9.22 -10.87 2.17
N LEU A 346 8.17 -10.72 2.97
CA LEU A 346 8.02 -11.46 4.23
C LEU A 346 7.26 -12.78 4.04
N PRO A 347 7.85 -13.95 4.35
CA PRO A 347 7.21 -15.25 4.14
C PRO A 347 5.94 -15.46 4.99
N ASN A 348 5.81 -14.76 6.13
CA ASN A 348 4.63 -14.80 7.03
C ASN A 348 4.02 -13.40 7.27
N GLY A 349 4.19 -12.48 6.32
CA GLY A 349 3.79 -11.07 6.49
C GLY A 349 2.30 -10.88 6.80
N LEU A 350 1.42 -11.69 6.22
CA LEU A 350 -0.04 -11.60 6.40
C LEU A 350 -0.48 -11.78 7.85
N ARG A 351 0.07 -12.79 8.54
CA ARG A 351 -0.31 -13.09 9.93
C ARG A 351 0.05 -11.95 10.88
N GLU A 352 1.28 -11.44 10.79
CA GLU A 352 1.72 -10.31 11.62
C GLU A 352 0.95 -9.04 11.24
N PHE A 353 0.66 -8.84 9.95
CA PHE A 353 -0.18 -7.73 9.49
C PHE A 353 -1.55 -7.76 10.14
N HIS A 354 -2.31 -8.85 10.01
CA HIS A 354 -3.65 -8.94 10.58
C HIS A 354 -3.66 -8.85 12.11
N LYS A 355 -2.63 -9.39 12.78
CA LYS A 355 -2.47 -9.31 14.23
C LYS A 355 -2.41 -7.87 14.75
N LEU A 356 -1.82 -6.96 13.99
CA LEU A 356 -1.71 -5.54 14.36
C LEU A 356 -2.83 -4.71 13.76
N SER A 357 -3.15 -4.95 12.49
CA SER A 357 -4.06 -4.13 11.69
C SER A 357 -5.54 -4.29 12.09
N ILE A 358 -5.98 -5.49 12.51
CA ILE A 358 -7.37 -5.71 12.95
C ILE A 358 -7.68 -4.99 14.28
N PRO A 359 -6.87 -5.15 15.35
CA PRO A 359 -7.09 -4.36 16.57
C PRO A 359 -7.02 -2.86 16.31
N PHE A 360 -6.09 -2.43 15.45
CA PHE A 360 -5.94 -1.03 15.07
C PHE A 360 -7.20 -0.49 14.36
N LEU A 361 -7.77 -1.26 13.42
CA LEU A 361 -9.04 -0.95 12.77
C LEU A 361 -10.15 -0.77 13.81
N ILE A 362 -10.32 -1.72 14.73
CA ILE A 362 -11.41 -1.70 15.72
C ILE A 362 -11.34 -0.42 16.56
N VAL A 363 -10.14 -0.09 17.06
CA VAL A 363 -9.94 1.07 17.93
C VAL A 363 -10.13 2.38 17.17
N CYS A 364 -9.60 2.49 15.94
CA CYS A 364 -9.83 3.67 15.09
C CYS A 364 -11.31 3.80 14.70
N ALA A 365 -11.94 2.68 14.32
CA ALA A 365 -13.35 2.62 13.93
C ALA A 365 -14.24 3.14 15.05
N ALA A 366 -14.09 2.59 16.25
CA ALA A 366 -14.85 2.99 17.43
C ALA A 366 -14.60 4.45 17.83
N SER A 367 -13.35 4.91 17.79
CA SER A 367 -12.99 6.28 18.21
C SER A 367 -13.51 7.33 17.23
N ALA A 368 -13.34 7.11 15.92
CA ALA A 368 -13.82 8.05 14.91
C ALA A 368 -15.34 7.95 14.69
N LEU A 369 -16.01 6.86 15.11
CA LEU A 369 -17.47 6.78 15.17
C LEU A 369 -18.08 7.89 16.05
N LEU A 370 -17.39 8.27 17.14
CA LEU A 370 -17.84 9.31 18.06
C LEU A 370 -18.01 10.67 17.36
N LEU A 371 -17.24 10.93 16.29
CA LEU A 371 -17.36 12.13 15.45
C LEU A 371 -18.61 12.10 14.54
N ARG A 372 -19.40 11.02 14.57
CA ARG A 372 -20.50 10.73 13.63
C ARG A 372 -21.80 10.32 14.35
N LEU A 373 -21.83 10.39 15.68
CA LEU A 373 -23.01 10.12 16.50
C LEU A 373 -23.85 11.38 16.80
N GLY A 374 -23.39 12.56 16.36
CA GLY A 374 -24.03 13.86 16.59
C GLY A 374 -24.91 14.29 15.43
#